data_AF-A0A6J4I650-F1
#
_entry.id   AF-A0A6J4I650-F1
#
_cell.length_a   1.000
_cell.length_b   1.000
_cell.length_c   1.000
_cell.angle_alpha   90.00
_cell.angle_beta   90.00
_cell.angle_gamma   90.00
#
_symmetry.space_group_name_H-M   'P 1'
#
loop_
_entity.id
_entity.type
_entity.pdbx_description
1 polymer ?
#
loop_
_entity_poly.entity_id
_entity_poly.type
_entity_poly.pdbx_seq_one_letter_code
_entity_poly.pdbx_strand_id
1 'polypeptide(L)'
;MFTCPSGTPLRRATLSGHWRAAVAATGAPAGLHLHDLRHHAATIVARMPGVTTKELMARIGHSSPRAALIYQHATAERDQAIAAYLGEQMAGAERPQRAPAVPLDTSIGHIRVCHGCAIRLGLALVGGGPHPL
;
A
#
# COMPACT_ATOMS: atom_id res chain seq x y z
N MET A 1 -31.89 3.58 -13.49
CA MET A 1 -31.76 4.78 -14.36
C MET A 1 -32.57 5.89 -13.72
N PHE A 2 -32.03 7.12 -13.62
CA PHE A 2 -32.78 8.25 -13.05
C PHE A 2 -33.57 8.97 -14.14
N THR A 3 -34.87 9.15 -13.91
CA THR A 3 -35.81 9.72 -14.88
C THR A 3 -36.54 10.92 -14.31
N CYS A 4 -36.94 11.84 -15.18
CA CYS A 4 -37.95 12.85 -14.86
C CYS A 4 -39.32 12.17 -14.67
N PRO A 5 -40.31 12.85 -14.04
CA PRO A 5 -41.67 12.33 -13.92
C PRO A 5 -42.31 11.93 -15.26
N SER A 6 -41.88 12.56 -16.37
CA SER A 6 -42.28 12.23 -17.74
C SER A 6 -41.65 10.94 -18.30
N GLY A 7 -40.89 10.18 -17.51
CA GLY A 7 -40.19 8.95 -17.94
C GLY A 7 -38.92 9.18 -18.76
N THR A 8 -38.61 10.43 -19.11
CA THR A 8 -37.40 10.76 -19.88
C THR A 8 -36.14 10.71 -19.01
N PRO A 9 -34.97 10.39 -19.58
CA PRO A 9 -33.71 10.38 -18.83
C PRO A 9 -33.41 11.75 -18.20
N LEU A 10 -32.99 11.77 -16.93
CA LEU A 10 -32.65 13.01 -16.25
C LEU A 10 -31.45 13.69 -16.92
N ARG A 11 -31.64 14.93 -17.42
CA ARG A 11 -30.57 15.71 -18.04
C ARG A 11 -29.66 16.32 -16.97
N ARG A 12 -28.36 16.43 -17.29
CA ARG A 12 -27.35 17.04 -16.40
C ARG A 12 -27.73 18.47 -15.98
N ALA A 13 -28.20 19.30 -16.92
CA ALA A 13 -28.57 20.69 -16.62
C ALA A 13 -29.70 20.80 -15.60
N THR A 14 -30.73 19.95 -15.72
CA THR A 14 -31.84 19.86 -14.77
C THR A 14 -31.33 19.46 -13.39
N LEU A 15 -30.51 18.40 -13.32
CA LEU A 15 -29.87 17.97 -12.06
C LEU A 15 -29.03 19.08 -11.43
N SER A 16 -28.21 19.79 -12.22
CA SER A 16 -27.40 20.91 -11.73
C SER A 16 -28.24 22.08 -11.19
N GLY A 17 -29.42 22.32 -11.75
CA GLY A 17 -30.37 23.31 -11.23
C GLY A 17 -30.90 22.94 -9.85
N HIS A 18 -31.43 21.72 -9.71
CA HIS A 18 -31.92 21.21 -8.43
C HIS A 18 -30.81 21.10 -7.38
N TRP A 19 -29.60 20.71 -7.79
CA TRP A 19 -28.45 20.64 -6.91
C TRP A 19 -28.11 22.01 -6.29
N ARG A 20 -28.04 23.08 -7.10
CA ARG A 20 -27.78 24.43 -6.58
C ARG A 20 -28.85 24.90 -5.60
N ALA A 21 -30.12 24.60 -5.88
CA ALA A 21 -31.22 24.91 -4.96
C ALA A 21 -31.07 24.15 -3.63
N ALA A 22 -30.68 22.87 -3.69
CA ALA A 22 -30.44 22.07 -2.49
C ALA A 22 -29.26 22.61 -1.67
N VAL A 23 -28.12 22.94 -2.30
CA VAL A 23 -26.94 23.51 -1.63
C VAL A 23 -27.29 24.83 -0.93
N ALA A 24 -28.08 25.69 -1.58
CA ALA A 24 -28.55 26.93 -0.98
C ALA A 24 -29.46 26.70 0.23
N ALA A 25 -30.36 25.71 0.15
CA ALA A 25 -31.28 25.37 1.24
C ALA A 25 -30.57 24.79 2.47
N THR A 26 -29.44 24.10 2.29
CA THR A 26 -28.67 23.52 3.41
C THR A 26 -27.68 24.48 4.06
N GLY A 27 -27.50 25.69 3.50
CA GLY A 27 -26.45 26.63 3.93
C GLY A 27 -25.02 26.12 3.65
N ALA A 28 -24.87 25.19 2.71
CA ALA A 28 -23.56 24.65 2.34
C ALA A 28 -22.79 25.69 1.48
N PRO A 29 -21.44 25.59 1.41
CA PRO A 29 -20.63 26.54 0.66
C PRO A 29 -21.10 26.71 -0.79
N ALA A 30 -21.15 27.96 -1.23
CA ALA A 30 -21.41 28.28 -2.63
C ALA A 30 -20.32 27.64 -3.50
N GLY A 31 -20.74 26.97 -4.58
CA GLY A 31 -19.83 26.26 -5.48
C GLY A 31 -19.58 24.80 -5.13
N LEU A 32 -20.22 24.24 -4.09
CA LEU A 32 -20.19 22.79 -3.88
C LEU A 32 -20.77 22.06 -5.09
N HIS A 33 -19.99 21.18 -5.70
CA HIS A 33 -20.39 20.36 -6.84
C HIS A 33 -20.71 18.92 -6.40
N LEU A 34 -21.59 18.24 -7.14
CA LEU A 34 -21.89 16.82 -6.92
C LEU A 34 -20.64 15.93 -6.93
N HIS A 35 -19.62 16.29 -7.71
CA HIS A 35 -18.38 15.53 -7.79
C HIS A 35 -17.55 15.62 -6.50
N ASP A 36 -17.71 16.70 -5.73
CA ASP A 36 -17.00 16.87 -4.46
C ASP A 36 -17.48 15.86 -3.42
N LEU A 37 -18.76 15.45 -3.46
CA LEU A 37 -19.26 14.35 -2.64
C LEU A 37 -18.58 13.02 -2.96
N ARG A 38 -18.26 12.80 -4.23
CA ARG A 38 -17.53 11.60 -4.66
C ARG A 38 -16.08 11.64 -4.20
N HIS A 39 -15.42 12.80 -4.27
CA HIS A 39 -14.10 12.99 -3.69
C HIS A 39 -14.13 12.76 -2.17
N HIS A 40 -15.12 13.29 -1.47
CA HIS A 40 -15.29 13.12 -0.03
C HIS A 40 -15.48 11.63 0.35
N ALA A 41 -16.36 10.92 -0.36
CA ALA A 41 -16.55 9.49 -0.15
C ALA A 41 -15.27 8.68 -0.39
N ALA A 42 -14.49 9.03 -1.44
CA ALA A 42 -13.22 8.38 -1.73
C ALA A 42 -12.19 8.61 -0.61
N THR A 43 -12.10 9.82 -0.07
CA THR A 43 -11.23 10.15 1.08
C THR A 43 -11.65 9.39 2.34
N ILE A 44 -12.94 9.30 2.64
CA ILE A 44 -13.43 8.54 3.80
C ILE A 44 -13.05 7.06 3.67
N VAL A 45 -13.32 6.45 2.51
CA VAL A 45 -13.00 5.04 2.26
C VAL A 45 -11.50 4.79 2.33
N ALA A 46 -10.67 5.69 1.79
CA ALA A 46 -9.22 5.57 1.86
C ALA A 46 -8.68 5.61 3.30
N ARG A 47 -9.36 6.30 4.21
CA ARG A 47 -8.98 6.40 5.64
C ARG A 47 -9.42 5.19 6.48
N MET A 48 -10.30 4.33 5.95
CA MET A 48 -10.76 3.15 6.69
C MET A 48 -9.61 2.12 6.82
N PRO A 49 -9.38 1.56 8.02
CA PRO A 49 -8.33 0.58 8.23
C PRO A 49 -8.58 -0.68 7.38
N GLY A 50 -7.51 -1.19 6.75
CA GLY A 50 -7.56 -2.43 5.99
C GLY A 50 -8.12 -2.31 4.57
N VAL A 51 -8.59 -1.13 4.14
CA VAL A 51 -9.03 -0.94 2.76
C VAL A 51 -7.82 -0.87 1.83
N THR A 52 -7.74 -1.84 0.92
CA THR A 52 -6.71 -1.87 -0.11
C THR A 52 -7.02 -0.87 -1.23
N THR A 53 -5.99 -0.45 -1.97
CA THR A 53 -6.17 0.42 -3.15
C THR A 53 -7.11 -0.22 -4.18
N LYS A 54 -7.09 -1.55 -4.32
CA LYS A 54 -7.96 -2.28 -5.25
C LYS A 54 -9.43 -2.22 -4.84
N GLU A 55 -9.72 -2.34 -3.55
CA GLU A 55 -11.09 -2.19 -3.02
C GLU A 55 -11.59 -0.75 -3.14
N LEU A 56 -10.74 0.23 -2.86
CA LEU A 56 -11.05 1.65 -3.09
C LEU A 56 -11.36 1.90 -4.57
N MET A 57 -10.53 1.39 -5.48
CA MET A 57 -10.75 1.50 -6.92
C MET A 57 -12.07 0.86 -7.36
N ALA A 58 -12.40 -0.33 -6.84
CA ALA A 58 -13.67 -1.01 -7.15
C ALA A 58 -14.88 -0.22 -6.62
N ARG A 59 -14.79 0.34 -5.42
CA ARG A 59 -15.88 1.12 -4.80
C ARG A 59 -16.13 2.44 -5.50
N ILE A 60 -15.07 3.15 -5.88
CA ILE A 60 -15.21 4.43 -6.56
C ILE A 60 -15.44 4.19 -8.06
N GLY A 61 -14.90 3.14 -8.66
CA GLY A 61 -14.97 2.87 -10.09
C GLY A 61 -13.84 3.56 -10.86
N HIS A 62 -12.63 3.58 -10.27
CA HIS A 62 -11.44 4.06 -10.94
C HIS A 62 -10.78 2.93 -11.74
N SER A 63 -10.51 3.18 -13.02
CA SER A 63 -9.77 2.25 -13.87
C SER A 63 -8.26 2.31 -13.66
N SER A 64 -7.74 3.41 -13.08
CA SER A 64 -6.32 3.62 -12.85
C SER A 64 -5.98 3.76 -11.36
N PRO A 65 -4.85 3.17 -10.91
CA PRO A 65 -4.37 3.36 -9.53
C PRO A 65 -3.98 4.81 -9.22
N ARG A 66 -3.49 5.56 -10.21
CA ARG A 66 -3.06 6.96 -10.05
C ARG A 66 -4.14 7.82 -9.42
N ALA A 67 -5.39 7.69 -9.88
CA ALA A 67 -6.51 8.46 -9.34
C ALA A 67 -6.91 8.02 -7.91
N ALA A 68 -6.64 6.77 -7.52
CA ALA A 68 -6.93 6.27 -6.18
C ALA A 68 -5.86 6.71 -5.15
N LEU A 69 -4.59 6.79 -5.57
CA LEU A 69 -3.48 7.20 -4.71
C LEU A 69 -3.60 8.64 -4.20
N ILE A 70 -4.28 9.53 -4.95
CA ILE A 70 -4.56 10.91 -4.51
C ILE A 70 -5.26 10.93 -3.15
N TYR A 71 -6.17 9.98 -2.88
CA TYR A 71 -6.89 9.93 -1.60
C TYR A 71 -6.11 9.20 -0.51
N GLN A 72 -5.21 8.29 -0.88
CA GLN A 72 -4.34 7.59 0.07
C GLN A 72 -3.30 8.55 0.67
N HIS A 73 -2.85 9.59 -0.04
CA HIS A 73 -2.00 10.61 0.58
C HIS A 73 -2.66 11.34 1.76
N ALA A 74 -4.00 11.35 1.85
CA ALA A 74 -4.72 11.90 2.99
C ALA A 74 -4.61 11.02 4.26
N THR A 75 -3.92 9.88 4.21
CA THR A 75 -3.61 9.01 5.36
C THR A 75 -2.21 9.21 5.92
N ALA A 76 -1.43 10.19 5.44
CA ALA A 76 -0.11 10.51 6.00
C ALA A 76 -0.17 10.82 7.52
N GLU A 77 -1.28 11.41 7.99
CA GLU A 77 -1.56 11.59 9.43
C GLU A 77 -1.70 10.24 10.17
N ARG A 78 -2.29 9.23 9.52
CA ARG A 78 -2.39 7.87 10.07
C ARG A 78 -1.04 7.16 10.07
N ASP A 79 -0.22 7.36 9.04
CA ASP A 79 1.14 6.84 8.99
C ASP A 79 2.00 7.41 10.13
N GLN A 80 1.84 8.70 10.45
CA GLN A 80 2.48 9.31 11.62
C GLN A 80 2.00 8.67 12.93
N ALA A 81 0.71 8.40 13.08
CA ALA A 81 0.17 7.73 14.27
C ALA A 81 0.69 6.28 14.38
N ILE A 82 0.80 5.56 13.26
CA ILE A 82 1.38 4.20 13.23
C ILE A 82 2.87 4.25 13.57
N ALA A 83 3.62 5.19 13.00
CA ALA A 83 5.05 5.37 13.29
C ALA A 83 5.30 5.75 14.76
N ALA A 84 4.46 6.61 15.34
CA ALA A 84 4.53 6.96 16.76
C ALA A 84 4.28 5.74 17.65
N TYR A 85 3.21 4.98 17.38
CA TYR A 85 2.92 3.74 18.10
C TYR A 85 4.06 2.71 17.99
N LEU A 86 4.62 2.51 16.79
CA LEU A 86 5.77 1.63 16.59
C LEU A 86 7.00 2.15 17.36
N GLY A 87 7.23 3.47 17.36
CA GLY A 87 8.29 4.11 18.12
C GLY A 87 8.17 3.88 19.62
N GLU A 88 6.96 3.97 20.18
CA GLU A 88 6.68 3.65 21.59
C GLU A 88 6.97 2.18 21.91
N GLN A 89 6.48 1.25 21.07
CA GLN A 89 6.74 -0.18 21.24
C GLN A 89 8.24 -0.51 21.14
N MET A 90 8.96 0.16 20.26
CA MET A 90 10.41 0.00 20.10
C MET A 90 11.22 0.66 21.22
N ALA A 91 10.74 1.75 21.83
CA ALA A 91 11.39 2.39 22.96
C ALA A 91 11.23 1.56 24.25
N GLY A 92 10.10 0.85 24.40
CA GLY A 92 9.89 -0.13 25.47
C GLY A 92 10.67 -1.44 25.27
N ALA A 93 11.00 -1.78 24.01
CA ALA A 93 11.93 -2.86 23.69
C ALA A 93 13.36 -2.37 23.91
N GLU A 94 13.92 -2.65 25.09
CA GLU A 94 15.33 -2.38 25.40
C GLU A 94 16.21 -2.81 24.22
N ARG A 95 17.02 -1.87 23.68
CA ARG A 95 17.92 -2.15 22.56
C ARG A 95 18.74 -3.38 22.95
N PRO A 96 18.60 -4.54 22.27
CA PRO A 96 19.34 -5.72 22.67
C PRO A 96 20.80 -5.32 22.70
N GLN A 97 21.41 -5.49 23.88
CA GLN A 97 22.81 -5.18 24.10
C GLN A 97 23.56 -5.80 22.94
N ARG A 98 24.32 -4.98 22.19
CA ARG A 98 25.06 -5.43 21.01
C ARG A 98 25.79 -6.70 21.43
N ALA A 99 25.35 -7.85 20.93
CA ALA A 99 26.00 -9.11 21.25
C ALA A 99 27.49 -8.90 20.96
N PRO A 100 28.39 -9.32 21.87
CA PRO A 100 29.81 -9.12 21.66
C PRO A 100 30.14 -9.67 20.28
N ALA A 101 30.92 -8.92 19.50
CA ALA A 101 31.33 -9.35 18.17
C ALA A 101 31.98 -10.73 18.33
N VAL A 102 31.26 -11.77 17.91
CA VAL A 102 31.79 -13.13 17.92
C VAL A 102 32.90 -13.12 16.88
N PRO A 103 34.17 -13.36 17.27
CA PRO A 103 35.24 -13.45 16.30
C PRO A 103 34.87 -14.56 15.32
N LEU A 104 34.79 -14.24 14.03
CA LEU A 104 34.68 -15.26 13.01
C LEU A 104 35.94 -16.11 13.11
N ASP A 105 35.78 -17.36 13.53
CA ASP A 105 36.85 -18.35 13.59
C ASP A 105 37.57 -18.37 12.24
N THR A 106 38.82 -17.93 12.25
CA THR A 106 39.66 -17.85 11.06
C THR A 106 40.25 -19.21 10.68
N SER A 107 39.84 -20.29 11.36
CA SER A 107 40.23 -21.68 11.07
C SER A 107 39.42 -22.32 9.94
N ILE A 108 38.37 -21.67 9.42
CA ILE A 108 37.77 -22.08 8.14
C ILE A 108 38.75 -21.65 7.04
N GLY A 109 39.56 -22.62 6.61
CA GLY A 109 40.61 -22.45 5.61
C GLY A 109 40.16 -21.61 4.42
N HIS A 110 41.07 -20.73 4.00
CA HIS A 110 40.95 -19.75 2.91
C HIS A 110 39.80 -19.99 1.91
N ILE A 111 38.78 -19.13 1.91
CA ILE A 111 37.88 -19.05 0.76
C ILE A 111 38.64 -18.29 -0.33
N ARG A 112 39.22 -19.04 -1.27
CA ARG A 112 39.83 -18.48 -2.47
C ARG A 112 38.70 -18.08 -3.43
N VAL A 113 38.38 -16.79 -3.48
CA VAL A 113 37.49 -16.26 -4.53
C VAL A 113 38.25 -16.30 -5.85
N CYS A 114 38.03 -17.34 -6.65
CA CYS A 114 38.50 -17.39 -8.03
C CYS A 114 37.72 -16.36 -8.86
N HIS A 115 38.40 -15.30 -9.30
CA HIS A 115 37.92 -14.44 -10.39
C HIS A 115 37.84 -15.29 -11.67
N GLY A 116 36.62 -15.66 -12.07
CA GLY A 116 36.35 -16.14 -13.43
C GLY A 116 36.07 -17.64 -13.63
N CYS A 117 35.40 -18.34 -12.72
CA CYS A 117 34.88 -19.68 -13.06
C CYS A 117 33.40 -19.84 -12.67
N ALA A 118 32.57 -20.11 -13.67
CA ALA A 118 31.14 -20.26 -13.58
C ALA A 118 30.75 -21.41 -12.62
N ILE A 119 29.77 -21.13 -11.77
CA ILE A 119 29.10 -22.09 -10.89
C ILE A 119 28.59 -23.26 -11.75
N ARG A 120 29.14 -24.46 -11.55
CA ARG A 120 28.47 -25.70 -11.90
C ARG A 120 28.50 -26.63 -10.69
N LEU A 121 27.38 -26.67 -9.97
CA LEU A 121 27.06 -27.76 -9.07
C LEU A 121 27.06 -29.05 -9.91
N GLY A 122 28.00 -29.94 -9.64
CA GLY A 122 28.10 -31.27 -10.24
C GLY A 122 28.10 -32.32 -9.15
N LEU A 123 26.91 -32.89 -8.90
CA LEU A 123 26.68 -34.10 -8.13
C LEU A 123 27.09 -35.33 -8.97
N ALA A 124 28.02 -36.18 -8.50
CA ALA A 124 28.19 -37.61 -8.83
C ALA A 124 29.51 -38.12 -8.21
N LEU A 125 29.48 -39.00 -7.18
CA LEU A 125 29.39 -40.47 -7.22
C LEU A 125 30.71 -41.21 -7.58
N VAL A 126 31.16 -41.99 -6.58
CA VAL A 126 31.78 -43.35 -6.64
C VAL A 126 33.20 -43.51 -7.21
N GLY A 127 34.03 -44.26 -6.47
CA GLY A 127 35.20 -44.98 -6.98
C GLY A 127 36.17 -45.41 -5.89
N GLY A 128 36.25 -46.72 -5.59
CA GLY A 128 36.93 -47.28 -4.40
C GLY A 128 38.32 -47.89 -4.60
N GLY A 129 38.96 -48.17 -3.47
CA GLY A 129 40.02 -49.19 -3.20
C GLY A 129 41.42 -48.94 -3.77
N PRO A 130 42.47 -49.70 -3.34
CA PRO A 130 42.44 -50.87 -2.44
C PRO A 130 43.42 -50.84 -1.23
N HIS A 131 43.15 -51.71 -0.25
CA HIS A 131 44.08 -52.16 0.80
C HIS A 131 45.23 -52.99 0.22
N PRO A 132 46.38 -53.08 0.91
CA PRO A 132 46.70 -54.39 1.49
C PRO A 132 47.41 -54.36 2.87
N LEU A 133 47.36 -55.56 3.44
CA LEU A 133 47.86 -56.18 4.69
C LEU A 133 49.07 -55.56 5.39
#